data_AF-D1AAQ3-F1
#
_entry.id   AF-D1AAQ3-F1
#
_cell.length_a   1.000
_cell.length_b   1.000
_cell.length_c   1.000
_cell.angle_alpha   90.00
_cell.angle_beta   90.00
_cell.angle_gamma   90.00
#
_symmetry.space_group_name_H-M   'P 1'
#
loop_
_entity.id
_entity.type
_entity.pdbx_description
1 polymer ?
#
loop_
_entity_poly.entity_id
_entity_poly.type
_entity_poly.pdbx_seq_one_letter_code
_entity_poly.pdbx_strand_id
1 'polypeptide(L)'
;MRTPALLAALSTAAAAVALTATPAHAAPGHVDGTVTAAGVTCTWSNAVTSDTPPNTLTIDHTTVSPSCSTSGITVTLGASPTVTFNDAAGTAFSPQVVVNVTAPIVGTCRYQVVNLTVYRVGTSRTYTGSNLTATELSPRRLLCPDSQTVDSVQFTFH
;
A
#
# COMPACT_ATOMS: atom_id res chain seq x y z
N MET A 1 -24.31 82.36 -14.72
CA MET A 1 -25.28 81.33 -14.29
C MET A 1 -25.11 80.12 -15.20
N ARG A 2 -24.65 78.99 -14.67
CA ARG A 2 -24.50 77.72 -15.42
C ARG A 2 -25.01 76.58 -14.53
N THR A 3 -26.09 75.96 -14.99
CA THR A 3 -26.76 74.77 -14.46
C THR A 3 -25.97 73.49 -14.85
N PRO A 4 -26.31 72.30 -14.32
CA PRO A 4 -25.35 71.30 -13.85
C PRO A 4 -25.29 70.08 -14.80
N ALA A 5 -24.49 69.07 -14.43
CA ALA A 5 -24.91 67.66 -14.31
C ALA A 5 -23.87 66.61 -14.78
N LEU A 6 -23.90 65.48 -14.05
CA LEU A 6 -23.78 64.09 -14.52
C LEU A 6 -22.39 63.42 -14.62
N LEU A 7 -22.25 62.40 -13.75
CA LEU A 7 -22.05 60.96 -14.04
C LEU A 7 -20.71 60.27 -13.72
N ALA A 8 -20.91 59.17 -12.97
CA ALA A 8 -20.28 57.85 -13.12
C ALA A 8 -18.81 57.70 -12.71
N ALA A 9 -18.61 57.43 -11.42
CA ALA A 9 -17.43 56.71 -10.97
C ALA A 9 -17.61 55.22 -11.31
N LEU A 10 -16.79 54.72 -12.25
CA LEU A 10 -16.71 53.31 -12.62
C LEU A 10 -16.07 52.51 -11.48
N SER A 11 -16.86 51.68 -10.81
CA SER A 11 -16.38 50.66 -9.88
C SER A 11 -15.76 49.51 -10.68
N THR A 12 -14.44 49.42 -10.71
CA THR A 12 -13.71 48.28 -11.26
C THR A 12 -13.87 47.07 -10.34
N ALA A 13 -14.76 46.15 -10.72
CA ALA A 13 -14.89 44.85 -10.06
C ALA A 13 -13.63 44.02 -10.36
N ALA A 14 -12.82 43.78 -9.33
CA ALA A 14 -11.70 42.83 -9.39
C ALA A 14 -12.25 41.41 -9.60
N ALA A 15 -11.96 40.82 -10.76
CA ALA A 15 -12.23 39.41 -11.02
C ALA A 15 -11.29 38.56 -10.17
N ALA A 16 -11.77 38.09 -9.02
CA ALA A 16 -11.11 37.03 -8.26
C ALA A 16 -11.25 35.73 -9.04
N VAL A 17 -10.24 35.40 -9.84
CA VAL A 17 -10.11 34.06 -10.44
C VAL A 17 -9.74 33.12 -9.30
N ALA A 18 -10.76 32.51 -8.68
CA ALA A 18 -10.57 31.40 -7.77
C ALA A 18 -10.08 30.21 -8.61
N LEU A 19 -8.77 29.99 -8.66
CA LEU A 19 -8.22 28.70 -9.09
C LEU A 19 -8.64 27.68 -8.05
N THR A 20 -9.78 27.03 -8.28
CA THR A 20 -10.11 25.77 -7.62
C THR A 20 -9.08 24.75 -8.12
N ALA A 21 -7.99 24.61 -7.37
CA ALA A 21 -7.06 23.50 -7.54
C ALA A 21 -7.87 22.21 -7.37
N THR A 22 -8.26 21.62 -8.50
CA THR A 22 -8.78 20.25 -8.50
C THR A 22 -7.65 19.37 -7.96
N PRO A 23 -7.90 18.54 -6.94
CA PRO A 23 -6.91 17.56 -6.52
C PRO A 23 -6.64 16.68 -7.74
N ALA A 24 -5.42 16.78 -8.28
CA ALA A 24 -4.94 15.85 -9.29
C ALA A 24 -5.03 14.46 -8.66
N HIS A 25 -6.02 13.68 -9.09
CA HIS A 25 -6.08 12.28 -8.73
C HIS A 25 -4.85 11.65 -9.37
N ALA A 26 -3.88 11.28 -8.54
CA ALA A 26 -2.72 10.54 -9.00
C ALA A 26 -3.20 9.27 -9.70
N ALA A 27 -2.59 8.94 -10.83
CA ALA A 27 -2.94 7.71 -11.52
C ALA A 27 -2.63 6.52 -10.61
N PRO A 28 -3.53 5.52 -10.50
CA PRO A 28 -3.25 4.31 -9.75
C PRO A 28 -2.02 3.62 -10.34
N GLY A 29 -1.16 3.11 -9.45
CA GLY A 29 0.03 2.35 -9.81
C GLY A 29 -0.21 0.84 -9.70
N HIS A 30 0.86 0.08 -9.89
CA HIS A 30 0.82 -1.37 -9.70
C HIS A 30 1.98 -1.88 -8.84
N VAL A 31 1.77 -3.01 -8.17
CA VAL A 31 2.81 -3.70 -7.40
C VAL A 31 2.76 -5.20 -7.63
N ASP A 32 3.92 -5.76 -7.96
CA ASP A 32 4.17 -7.19 -7.93
C ASP A 32 4.81 -7.56 -6.60
N GLY A 33 4.58 -8.80 -6.14
CA GLY A 33 5.28 -9.25 -4.96
C GLY A 33 5.47 -10.74 -4.86
N THR A 34 6.48 -11.10 -4.09
CA THR A 34 6.79 -12.47 -3.72
C THR A 34 7.06 -12.52 -2.22
N VAL A 35 6.58 -13.57 -1.56
CA VAL A 35 6.76 -13.80 -0.13
C VAL A 35 7.10 -15.26 0.05
N THR A 36 8.17 -15.55 0.78
CA THR A 36 8.53 -16.90 1.22
C THR A 36 8.41 -16.98 2.73
N ALA A 37 7.62 -17.94 3.22
CA ALA A 37 7.48 -18.22 4.63
C ALA A 37 7.32 -19.73 4.84
N ALA A 38 8.07 -20.29 5.80
CA ALA A 38 8.04 -21.72 6.14
C ALA A 38 8.25 -22.64 4.91
N GLY A 39 9.09 -22.20 3.96
CA GLY A 39 9.37 -22.95 2.73
C GLY A 39 8.27 -22.90 1.66
N VAL A 40 7.19 -22.12 1.88
CA VAL A 40 6.16 -21.86 0.88
C VAL A 40 6.40 -20.49 0.26
N THR A 41 6.49 -20.44 -1.06
CA THR A 41 6.61 -19.17 -1.80
C THR A 41 5.28 -18.83 -2.44
N CYS A 42 4.77 -17.64 -2.17
CA CYS A 42 3.57 -17.09 -2.79
C CYS A 42 3.93 -15.86 -3.61
N THR A 43 3.37 -15.77 -4.82
CA THR A 43 3.66 -14.69 -5.76
C THR A 43 2.37 -14.10 -6.31
N TRP A 44 2.32 -12.78 -6.49
CA TRP A 44 1.25 -12.08 -7.20
C TRP A 44 1.84 -11.02 -8.12
N SER A 45 1.02 -10.58 -9.07
CA SER A 45 1.38 -9.53 -10.01
C SER A 45 0.25 -8.54 -10.19
N ASN A 46 0.58 -7.29 -10.54
CA ASN A 46 -0.35 -6.24 -10.93
C ASN A 46 -1.41 -5.90 -9.85
N ALA A 47 -1.07 -6.02 -8.57
CA ALA A 47 -1.96 -5.51 -7.52
C ALA A 47 -2.03 -3.98 -7.63
N VAL A 48 -3.23 -3.42 -7.48
CA VAL A 48 -3.49 -2.00 -7.70
C VAL A 48 -3.01 -1.19 -6.50
N THR A 49 -2.37 -0.06 -6.75
CA THR A 49 -2.02 0.92 -5.72
C THR A 49 -2.75 2.24 -5.95
N SER A 50 -3.02 2.98 -4.86
CA SER A 50 -3.72 4.26 -4.95
C SER A 50 -2.92 5.39 -5.62
N ASP A 51 -1.59 5.22 -5.72
CA ASP A 51 -0.62 6.17 -6.27
C ASP A 51 0.66 5.39 -6.64
N THR A 52 1.71 6.07 -7.07
CA THR A 52 3.02 5.53 -7.42
C THR A 52 4.11 6.06 -6.48
N PRO A 53 5.19 5.29 -6.19
CA PRO A 53 6.31 5.81 -5.42
C PRO A 53 6.97 7.01 -6.12
N PRO A 54 7.45 8.03 -5.38
CA PRO A 54 7.71 8.02 -3.93
C PRO A 54 6.52 8.49 -3.06
N ASN A 55 5.35 8.73 -3.64
CA ASN A 55 4.18 9.15 -2.87
C ASN A 55 3.76 8.05 -1.90
N THR A 56 3.18 8.45 -0.76
CA THR A 56 2.52 7.48 0.12
C THR A 56 1.33 6.88 -0.62
N LEU A 57 1.23 5.55 -0.60
CA LEU A 57 0.18 4.83 -1.31
C LEU A 57 -0.46 3.78 -0.41
N THR A 58 -1.62 3.29 -0.83
CA THR A 58 -2.22 2.06 -0.30
C THR A 58 -2.22 0.99 -1.38
N ILE A 59 -2.02 -0.27 -0.98
CA ILE A 59 -2.16 -1.43 -1.89
C ILE A 59 -3.58 -1.97 -1.72
N ASP A 60 -4.35 -2.08 -2.79
CA ASP A 60 -5.70 -2.62 -2.73
C ASP A 60 -5.66 -4.12 -2.45
N HIS A 61 -6.01 -4.49 -1.22
CA HIS A 61 -6.01 -5.87 -0.74
C HIS A 61 -6.89 -6.82 -1.56
N THR A 62 -7.92 -6.31 -2.24
CA THR A 62 -8.83 -7.13 -3.06
C THR A 62 -8.21 -7.56 -4.39
N THR A 63 -7.19 -6.82 -4.84
CA THR A 63 -6.47 -7.10 -6.09
C THR A 63 -5.21 -7.95 -5.88
N VAL A 64 -4.80 -8.14 -4.62
CA VAL A 64 -3.70 -9.03 -4.27
C VAL A 64 -4.22 -10.46 -4.27
N SER A 65 -3.84 -11.21 -5.32
CA SER A 65 -4.20 -12.62 -5.50
C SER A 65 -2.94 -13.49 -5.60
N PRO A 66 -2.36 -13.91 -4.45
CA PRO A 66 -1.17 -14.73 -4.42
C PRO A 66 -1.44 -16.16 -4.90
N SER A 67 -0.55 -16.67 -5.75
CA SER A 67 -0.43 -18.09 -6.07
C SER A 67 0.74 -18.68 -5.30
N CYS A 68 0.49 -19.72 -4.51
CA CYS A 68 1.49 -20.35 -3.65
C CYS A 68 2.03 -21.65 -4.24
N SER A 69 3.30 -21.96 -3.97
CA SER A 69 3.99 -23.17 -4.45
C SER A 69 3.37 -24.48 -3.94
N THR A 70 2.61 -24.42 -2.85
CA THR A 70 1.93 -25.56 -2.25
C THR A 70 0.43 -25.49 -2.52
N SER A 71 -0.14 -26.59 -3.02
CA SER A 71 -1.58 -26.68 -3.28
C SER A 71 -2.40 -26.64 -2.00
N GLY A 72 -3.59 -26.03 -2.08
CA GLY A 72 -4.54 -25.95 -0.97
C GLY A 72 -4.26 -24.85 0.06
N ILE A 73 -3.16 -24.09 -0.09
CA ILE A 73 -2.91 -22.89 0.70
C ILE A 73 -3.45 -21.67 -0.05
N THR A 74 -4.34 -20.93 0.59
CA THR A 74 -4.84 -19.65 0.10
C THR A 74 -4.36 -18.54 1.01
N VAL A 75 -3.75 -17.50 0.43
CA VAL A 75 -3.31 -16.31 1.16
C VAL A 75 -4.09 -15.11 0.66
N THR A 76 -4.65 -14.32 1.56
CA THR A 76 -5.27 -13.03 1.23
C THR A 76 -4.79 -11.95 2.19
N LEU A 77 -4.84 -10.70 1.76
CA LEU A 77 -4.64 -9.58 2.66
C LEU A 77 -5.94 -9.29 3.43
N GLY A 78 -5.82 -9.02 4.73
CA GLY A 78 -6.97 -8.70 5.60
C GLY A 78 -7.39 -7.25 5.56
N ALA A 79 -6.54 -6.35 5.05
CA ALA A 79 -6.80 -4.93 4.85
C ALA A 79 -5.78 -4.36 3.85
N SER A 80 -6.11 -3.25 3.22
CA SER A 80 -5.20 -2.52 2.32
C SER A 80 -4.04 -1.89 3.12
N PRO A 81 -2.79 -2.37 3.00
CA PRO A 81 -1.68 -1.79 3.73
C PRO A 81 -1.31 -0.42 3.14
N THR A 82 -0.92 0.50 4.02
CA THR A 82 -0.32 1.80 3.63
C THR A 82 1.19 1.64 3.54
N VAL A 83 1.79 2.19 2.50
CA VAL A 83 3.23 2.17 2.26
C VAL A 83 3.74 3.60 2.13
N THR A 84 4.78 3.91 2.89
CA THR A 84 5.51 5.18 2.83
C THR A 84 6.91 4.91 2.31
N PHE A 85 7.47 5.82 1.53
CA PHE A 85 8.81 5.66 0.93
C PHE A 85 9.77 6.71 1.47
N ASN A 86 11.00 6.29 1.74
CA ASN A 86 12.12 7.18 1.98
C ASN A 86 13.16 6.94 0.88
N ASP A 87 13.12 7.75 -0.16
CA ASP A 87 14.03 7.63 -1.31
C ASP A 87 15.50 7.90 -0.95
N ALA A 88 15.75 8.73 0.07
CA ALA A 88 17.11 9.00 0.54
C ALA A 88 17.72 7.81 1.28
N ALA A 89 16.93 7.12 2.11
CA ALA A 89 17.35 5.90 2.80
C ALA A 89 17.17 4.64 1.94
N GLY A 90 16.49 4.74 0.80
CA GLY A 90 16.13 3.60 -0.04
C GLY A 90 15.20 2.62 0.68
N THR A 91 14.23 3.08 1.47
CA THR A 91 13.32 2.19 2.22
C THR A 91 11.86 2.39 1.84
N ALA A 92 11.07 1.32 1.98
CA ALA A 92 9.63 1.39 2.03
C ALA A 92 9.15 0.84 3.38
N PHE A 93 8.22 1.55 4.01
CA PHE A 93 7.71 1.24 5.35
C PHE A 93 6.20 1.07 5.33
N SER A 94 5.72 0.02 5.98
CA SER A 94 4.31 -0.18 6.30
C SER A 94 4.16 -0.42 7.81
N PRO A 95 3.30 0.35 8.51
CA PRO A 95 3.15 0.19 9.96
C PRO A 95 2.55 -1.17 10.32
N GLN A 96 1.69 -1.71 9.45
CA GLN A 96 1.08 -3.02 9.64
C GLN A 96 0.70 -3.65 8.30
N VAL A 97 0.88 -4.97 8.22
CA VAL A 97 0.35 -5.81 7.14
C VAL A 97 -0.38 -6.97 7.80
N VAL A 98 -1.64 -7.15 7.44
CA VAL A 98 -2.48 -8.25 7.95
C VAL A 98 -2.72 -9.22 6.83
N VAL A 99 -2.45 -10.50 7.08
CA VAL A 99 -2.65 -11.60 6.13
C VAL A 99 -3.58 -12.64 6.73
N ASN A 100 -4.45 -13.20 5.90
CA ASN A 100 -5.20 -14.41 6.23
C ASN A 100 -4.62 -15.56 5.43
N VAL A 101 -4.26 -16.64 6.11
CA VAL A 101 -3.73 -17.86 5.51
C VAL A 101 -4.72 -18.97 5.78
N THR A 102 -5.26 -19.57 4.74
CA THR A 102 -6.20 -20.69 4.84
C THR A 102 -5.54 -21.96 4.34
N ALA A 103 -5.55 -23.00 5.16
CA ALA A 103 -5.09 -24.33 4.80
C ALA A 103 -6.17 -25.39 5.09
N PRO A 104 -6.19 -26.54 4.39
CA PRO A 104 -7.35 -27.46 4.40
C PRO A 104 -7.64 -28.10 5.77
N ILE A 105 -6.60 -28.30 6.60
CA ILE A 105 -6.72 -28.97 7.91
C ILE A 105 -6.72 -27.94 9.06
N VAL A 106 -5.92 -26.88 8.92
CA VAL A 106 -5.74 -25.86 9.96
C VAL A 106 -6.89 -24.84 9.96
N GLY A 107 -7.52 -24.62 8.80
CA GLY A 107 -8.47 -23.54 8.60
C GLY A 107 -7.78 -22.20 8.34
N THR A 108 -8.48 -21.10 8.60
CA THR A 108 -7.97 -19.74 8.38
C THR A 108 -7.30 -19.19 9.64
N CYS A 109 -5.99 -18.96 9.54
CA CYS A 109 -5.17 -18.22 10.49
C CYS A 109 -5.04 -16.77 10.04
N ARG A 110 -5.05 -15.82 10.98
CA ARG A 110 -4.88 -14.40 10.68
C ARG A 110 -3.61 -13.91 11.34
N TYR A 111 -2.64 -13.46 10.55
CA TYR A 111 -1.36 -12.96 11.04
C TYR A 111 -1.19 -11.47 10.78
N GLN A 112 -0.36 -10.83 11.59
CA GLN A 112 0.07 -9.46 11.43
C GLN A 112 1.59 -9.37 11.46
N VAL A 113 2.15 -8.62 10.52
CA VAL A 113 3.51 -8.10 10.57
C VAL A 113 3.41 -6.62 10.92
N VAL A 114 4.14 -6.18 11.94
CA VAL A 114 4.18 -4.77 12.36
C VAL A 114 5.52 -4.14 12.00
N ASN A 115 5.51 -2.84 11.73
CA ASN A 115 6.70 -2.04 11.40
C ASN A 115 7.53 -2.66 10.25
N LEU A 116 6.84 -3.15 9.21
CA LEU A 116 7.50 -3.74 8.05
C LEU A 116 8.35 -2.69 7.35
N THR A 117 9.66 -2.91 7.32
CA THR A 117 10.61 -2.08 6.57
C THR A 117 11.32 -2.96 5.56
N VAL A 118 11.28 -2.55 4.30
CA VAL A 118 11.97 -3.22 3.19
C VAL A 118 12.93 -2.25 2.51
N TYR A 119 14.01 -2.79 1.93
CA TYR A 119 15.13 -2.03 1.40
C TYR A 119 15.19 -2.14 -0.12
N ARG A 120 15.40 -1.00 -0.77
CA ARG A 120 15.50 -0.88 -2.22
C ARG A 120 16.70 -1.65 -2.75
N VAL A 121 16.53 -2.33 -3.87
CA VAL A 121 17.59 -3.02 -4.59
C VAL A 121 18.11 -2.12 -5.70
N GLY A 122 19.35 -1.63 -5.56
CA GLY A 122 19.96 -0.73 -6.54
C GLY A 122 19.15 0.57 -6.71
N THR A 123 18.86 0.91 -7.96
CA THR A 123 18.09 2.12 -8.33
C THR A 123 16.65 1.84 -8.73
N SER A 124 16.21 0.58 -8.75
CA SER A 124 14.85 0.22 -9.15
C SER A 124 13.83 0.50 -8.04
N ARG A 125 12.53 0.41 -8.35
CA ARG A 125 11.44 0.43 -7.35
C ARG A 125 11.15 -0.97 -6.79
N THR A 126 12.18 -1.82 -6.74
CA THR A 126 12.14 -3.14 -6.10
C THR A 126 12.68 -3.04 -4.69
N TYR A 127 11.94 -3.58 -3.73
CA TYR A 127 12.30 -3.60 -2.31
C TYR A 127 12.29 -5.02 -1.78
N THR A 128 13.23 -5.33 -0.89
CA THR A 128 13.38 -6.66 -0.30
C THR A 128 13.46 -6.59 1.22
N GLY A 129 12.98 -7.63 1.89
CA GLY A 129 13.09 -7.81 3.33
C GLY A 129 13.25 -9.29 3.65
N SER A 130 13.74 -9.60 4.85
CA SER A 130 13.92 -10.97 5.34
C SER A 130 13.80 -11.00 6.86
N ASN A 131 13.66 -12.20 7.42
CA ASN A 131 13.62 -12.42 8.87
C ASN A 131 12.52 -11.62 9.57
N LEU A 132 11.35 -11.51 8.94
CA LEU A 132 10.21 -10.82 9.53
C LEU A 132 9.40 -11.81 10.38
N THR A 133 8.76 -11.31 11.42
CA THR A 133 7.88 -12.13 12.28
C THR A 133 6.43 -11.75 12.03
N ALA A 134 5.64 -12.71 11.57
CA ALA A 134 4.20 -12.61 11.49
C ALA A 134 3.60 -13.23 12.75
N THR A 135 2.79 -12.47 13.49
CA THR A 135 2.18 -12.92 14.77
C THR A 135 0.69 -13.13 14.57
N GLU A 136 0.14 -14.22 15.11
CA GLU A 136 -1.29 -14.49 15.02
C GLU A 136 -2.10 -13.43 15.78
N LEU A 137 -3.15 -12.92 15.13
CA LEU A 137 -4.09 -11.99 15.73
C LEU A 137 -5.15 -12.73 16.56
N SER A 138 -5.57 -12.10 17.65
CA SER A 138 -6.67 -12.59 18.46
C SER A 138 -8.03 -12.50 17.74
N PRO A 139 -8.96 -13.45 17.96
CA PRO A 139 -8.81 -14.66 18.78
C PRO A 139 -7.93 -15.71 18.09
N ARG A 140 -6.99 -16.28 18.85
CA ARG A 140 -6.09 -17.33 18.35
C ARG A 140 -6.88 -18.59 18.03
N ARG A 141 -6.47 -19.32 16.99
CA ARG A 141 -7.03 -20.63 16.68
C ARG A 141 -6.08 -21.73 17.16
N LEU A 142 -6.67 -22.79 17.71
CA LEU A 142 -5.92 -23.89 18.35
C LEU A 142 -4.86 -24.54 17.44
N LEU A 143 -5.08 -24.55 16.13
CA LEU A 143 -4.18 -25.18 15.15
C LEU A 143 -3.25 -24.19 14.44
N CYS A 144 -3.42 -22.89 14.69
CA CYS A 144 -2.59 -21.85 14.11
C CYS A 144 -1.37 -21.63 15.02
N PRO A 145 -0.15 -21.64 14.45
CA PRO A 145 1.03 -21.20 15.18
C PRO A 145 0.89 -19.76 15.69
N ASP A 146 1.37 -19.50 16.91
CA ASP A 146 1.35 -18.14 17.49
C ASP A 146 2.15 -17.12 16.66
N SER A 147 3.21 -17.59 16.01
CA SER A 147 4.05 -16.79 15.14
C SER A 147 4.63 -17.62 14.01
N GLN A 148 4.94 -16.97 12.90
CA GLN A 148 5.61 -17.53 11.73
C GLN A 148 6.74 -16.62 11.29
N THR A 149 7.87 -17.23 10.89
CA THR A 149 8.97 -16.50 10.27
C THR A 149 8.68 -16.35 8.79
N VAL A 150 8.80 -15.12 8.30
CA VAL A 150 8.81 -14.82 6.87
C VAL A 150 10.26 -14.71 6.44
N ASP A 151 10.70 -15.70 5.67
CA ASP A 151 12.08 -15.88 5.23
C ASP A 151 12.51 -14.73 4.33
N SER A 152 11.67 -14.38 3.35
CA SER A 152 11.93 -13.30 2.42
C SER A 152 10.66 -12.67 1.88
N VAL A 153 10.75 -11.39 1.55
CA VAL A 153 9.72 -10.65 0.81
C VAL A 153 10.39 -9.82 -0.27
N GLN A 154 9.71 -9.67 -1.39
CA GLN A 154 10.07 -8.76 -2.47
C GLN A 154 8.81 -8.05 -2.96
N PHE A 155 8.93 -6.75 -3.19
CA PHE A 155 7.88 -5.93 -3.79
C PHE A 155 8.48 -5.10 -4.91
N THR A 156 7.89 -5.12 -6.09
CA THR A 156 8.29 -4.27 -7.22
C THR A 156 7.12 -3.37 -7.59
N PHE A 157 7.30 -2.07 -7.39
CA PHE A 157 6.31 -1.07 -7.75
C PHE A 157 6.57 -0.54 -9.16
N HIS A 158 5.51 -0.32 -9.92
CA HIS A 158 5.52 0.14 -11.31
C HIS A 158 4.81 1.49 -11.47
#